data_AF-A0A1X7PTG5-F1
#
_entry.id   AF-A0A1X7PTG5-F1
#
_cell.length_a   1.000
_cell.length_b   1.000
_cell.length_c   1.000
_cell.angle_alpha   90.00
_cell.angle_beta   90.00
_cell.angle_gamma   90.00
#
_symmetry.space_group_name_H-M   'P 1'
#
loop_
_entity.id
_entity.type
_entity.pdbx_description
1 polymer ?
#
loop_
_entity_poly.entity_id
_entity_poly.type
_entity_poly.pdbx_seq_one_letter_code
_entity_poly.pdbx_strand_id
1 'polypeptide(L)'
;MGVKQGAMNRISSTYRRRLAVLLTIVLGVAIVWITLTPQSLPESGAIPLDKIAHLVAFTALILPTAWLYPRALFVTLPLAVLLGAAIELLQPLVGRGREFADFLMDIIGLGSGIVLGAGLRRLKITSA
;
A
#
# COMPACT_ATOMS: atom_id res chain seq x y z
N MET A 1 -21.17 -34.01 -1.74
CA MET A 1 -21.10 -32.58 -2.12
C MET A 1 -20.07 -31.76 -1.31
N GLY A 2 -19.83 -32.02 -0.01
CA GLY A 2 -18.94 -31.17 0.83
C GLY A 2 -17.44 -31.14 0.50
N VAL A 3 -16.85 -32.24 -0.02
CA VAL A 3 -15.39 -32.30 -0.31
C VAL A 3 -15.00 -31.41 -1.50
N LYS A 4 -15.85 -31.36 -2.54
CA LYS A 4 -15.62 -30.50 -3.73
C LYS A 4 -15.74 -29.01 -3.41
N GLN A 5 -16.69 -28.63 -2.53
CA GLN A 5 -16.85 -27.25 -2.05
C GLN A 5 -15.62 -26.77 -1.25
N GLY A 6 -15.07 -27.64 -0.40
CA GLY A 6 -13.87 -27.35 0.39
C GLY A 6 -12.62 -27.15 -0.47
N ALA A 7 -12.43 -27.95 -1.53
CA ALA A 7 -11.34 -27.79 -2.47
C ALA A 7 -11.41 -26.47 -3.25
N MET A 8 -12.62 -26.11 -3.73
CA MET A 8 -12.86 -24.87 -4.49
C MET A 8 -12.61 -23.61 -3.64
N ASN A 9 -13.01 -23.62 -2.36
CA ASN A 9 -12.76 -22.52 -1.42
C ASN A 9 -11.26 -22.36 -1.08
N ARG A 10 -10.48 -23.44 -1.10
CA ARG A 10 -9.01 -23.39 -0.87
C ARG A 10 -8.27 -22.80 -2.07
N ILE A 11 -8.72 -23.07 -3.29
CA ILE A 11 -8.12 -22.51 -4.52
C ILE A 11 -8.35 -20.99 -4.56
N SER A 12 -9.58 -20.53 -4.30
CA SER A 12 -9.92 -19.09 -4.33
C SER A 12 -9.17 -18.29 -3.25
N SER A 13 -9.01 -18.85 -2.05
CA SER A 13 -8.25 -18.20 -0.96
C SER A 13 -6.74 -18.15 -1.25
N THR A 14 -6.18 -19.20 -1.84
CA THR A 14 -4.76 -19.22 -2.27
C THR A 14 -4.51 -18.18 -3.36
N TYR A 15 -5.39 -18.09 -4.35
CA TYR A 15 -5.30 -17.11 -5.42
C TYR A 15 -5.35 -15.67 -4.89
N ARG A 16 -6.32 -15.35 -4.03
CA ARG A 16 -6.44 -14.01 -3.40
C ARG A 16 -5.20 -13.62 -2.62
N ARG A 17 -4.61 -14.56 -1.87
CA ARG A 17 -3.35 -14.35 -1.14
C ARG A 17 -2.20 -14.04 -2.09
N ARG A 18 -2.01 -14.86 -3.13
CA ARG A 18 -0.94 -14.65 -4.12
C ARG A 18 -1.09 -13.30 -4.81
N LEU A 19 -2.31 -12.96 -5.23
CA LEU A 19 -2.60 -11.69 -5.87
C LEU A 19 -2.30 -10.50 -4.94
N ALA A 20 -2.72 -10.57 -3.67
CA ALA A 20 -2.42 -9.53 -2.68
C ALA A 20 -0.91 -9.29 -2.53
N VAL A 21 -0.15 -10.38 -2.35
CA VAL A 21 1.31 -10.33 -2.18
C VAL A 21 1.98 -9.78 -3.43
N LEU A 22 1.62 -10.28 -4.62
CA LEU A 22 2.20 -9.81 -5.88
C LEU A 22 1.93 -8.32 -6.10
N LEU A 23 0.69 -7.86 -5.90
CA LEU A 23 0.34 -6.45 -6.06
C LEU A 23 1.12 -5.57 -5.06
N THR A 24 1.18 -5.96 -3.79
CA THR A 24 1.94 -5.20 -2.78
C THR A 24 3.44 -5.15 -3.11
N ILE A 25 4.04 -6.25 -3.59
CA ILE A 25 5.45 -6.26 -4.01
C ILE A 25 5.69 -5.33 -5.21
N VAL A 26 4.88 -5.47 -6.27
CA VAL A 26 5.01 -4.66 -7.48
C VAL A 26 4.85 -3.18 -7.16
N LEU A 27 3.85 -2.82 -6.35
CA LEU A 27 3.64 -1.44 -5.91
C LEU A 27 4.80 -0.95 -5.05
N GLY A 28 5.31 -1.75 -4.11
CA GLY A 28 6.46 -1.39 -3.29
C GLY A 28 7.71 -1.08 -4.12
N VAL A 29 8.01 -1.93 -5.11
CA VAL A 29 9.12 -1.71 -6.05
C VAL A 29 8.92 -0.43 -6.85
N ALA A 30 7.72 -0.21 -7.38
CA ALA A 30 7.40 0.99 -8.14
C ALA A 30 7.55 2.26 -7.28
N ILE A 31 7.10 2.24 -6.03
CA ILE A 31 7.21 3.36 -5.10
C ILE A 31 8.67 3.69 -4.82
N VAL A 32 9.50 2.69 -4.50
CA VAL A 32 10.95 2.88 -4.27
C VAL A 32 11.61 3.49 -5.50
N TRP A 33 11.32 2.93 -6.67
CA TRP A 33 11.89 3.42 -7.94
C TRP A 33 11.52 4.88 -8.18
N ILE A 34 10.23 5.22 -8.07
CA ILE A 34 9.71 6.57 -8.33
C ILE A 34 10.27 7.56 -7.31
N THR A 35 10.22 7.24 -6.01
CA THR A 35 10.59 8.16 -4.92
C THR A 35 12.09 8.40 -4.82
N LEU A 36 12.93 7.42 -5.20
CA LEU A 36 14.39 7.55 -5.22
C LEU A 36 14.95 7.89 -6.60
N THR A 37 14.11 8.18 -7.58
CA THR A 37 14.56 8.84 -8.83
C THR A 37 14.54 10.36 -8.60
N PRO A 38 15.54 11.11 -9.08
CA PRO A 38 15.49 12.57 -9.07
C PRO A 38 14.22 13.06 -9.77
N GLN A 39 13.43 13.90 -9.12
CA GLN A 39 12.21 14.47 -9.68
C GLN A 39 12.22 15.98 -9.52
N SER A 40 11.78 16.67 -10.56
CA SER A 40 11.45 18.10 -10.54
C SER A 40 9.94 18.24 -10.59
N LEU A 41 9.27 18.06 -9.44
CA LEU A 41 7.83 18.30 -9.33
C LEU A 41 7.60 19.80 -9.06
N PRO A 42 6.63 20.44 -9.73
CA PRO A 42 6.26 21.81 -9.42
C PRO A 42 5.68 21.90 -7.99
N GLU A 43 6.25 22.76 -7.16
CA GLU A 43 5.73 23.08 -5.82
C GLU A 43 4.55 24.09 -5.89
N SER A 44 3.60 23.88 -6.80
CA SER A 44 2.47 24.79 -7.00
C SER A 44 1.18 24.24 -6.36
N GLY A 45 0.58 24.99 -5.44
CA GLY A 45 -0.71 24.69 -4.83
C GLY A 45 -0.73 24.82 -3.30
N ALA A 46 -1.91 24.68 -2.69
CA ALA A 46 -2.06 24.71 -1.23
C ALA A 46 -1.51 23.45 -0.54
N ILE A 47 -1.52 22.31 -1.25
CA ILE A 47 -0.85 21.07 -0.86
C ILE A 47 0.04 20.66 -2.03
N PRO A 48 1.36 20.58 -1.83
CA PRO A 48 2.31 20.07 -2.82
C PRO A 48 1.92 18.70 -3.40
N LEU A 49 2.14 18.51 -4.71
CA LEU A 49 1.69 17.31 -5.45
C LEU A 49 2.44 16.03 -5.03
N ASP A 50 3.70 16.16 -4.66
CA ASP A 50 4.53 15.14 -4.02
C ASP A 50 3.85 14.56 -2.77
N LYS A 51 3.29 15.40 -1.89
CA LYS A 51 2.59 14.97 -0.67
C LYS A 51 1.34 14.16 -0.99
N ILE A 52 0.59 14.59 -2.01
CA ILE A 52 -0.58 13.84 -2.51
C ILE A 52 -0.12 12.50 -3.10
N ALA A 53 1.00 12.47 -3.83
CA ALA A 53 1.56 11.26 -4.40
C ALA A 53 1.97 10.25 -3.31
N HIS A 54 2.60 10.69 -2.22
CA HIS A 54 2.93 9.87 -1.05
C HIS A 54 1.68 9.22 -0.43
N LEU A 55 0.66 10.03 -0.15
CA LEU A 55 -0.63 9.54 0.38
C LEU A 55 -1.25 8.47 -0.54
N VAL A 56 -1.35 8.74 -1.83
CA VAL A 56 -1.99 7.84 -2.80
C VAL A 56 -1.16 6.55 -2.97
N ALA A 57 0.16 6.68 -3.05
CA ALA A 57 1.09 5.56 -3.20
C ALA A 57 0.97 4.58 -2.02
N PHE A 58 1.01 5.08 -0.78
CA PHE A 58 0.94 4.24 0.41
C PHE A 58 -0.48 3.72 0.69
N THR A 59 -1.50 4.46 0.29
CA THR A 59 -2.89 3.95 0.22
C THR A 59 -2.96 2.74 -0.70
N ALA A 60 -2.43 2.86 -1.92
CA ALA A 60 -2.44 1.79 -2.91
C ALA A 60 -1.61 0.58 -2.46
N LEU A 61 -0.46 0.81 -1.82
CA LEU A 61 0.46 -0.24 -1.37
C LEU A 61 -0.21 -1.26 -0.42
N ILE A 62 -0.94 -0.76 0.59
CA ILE A 62 -1.52 -1.60 1.64
C ILE A 62 -2.90 -2.16 1.27
N LEU A 63 -3.62 -1.50 0.36
CA LEU A 63 -5.00 -1.82 -0.02
C LEU A 63 -5.20 -3.28 -0.48
N PRO A 64 -4.37 -3.88 -1.37
CA PRO A 64 -4.50 -5.27 -1.76
C PRO A 64 -4.46 -6.22 -0.57
N THR A 65 -3.55 -5.97 0.37
CA THR A 65 -3.44 -6.79 1.59
C THR A 65 -4.65 -6.60 2.49
N ALA A 66 -5.08 -5.37 2.74
CA ALA A 66 -6.26 -5.08 3.57
C ALA A 66 -7.57 -5.69 3.02
N TRP A 67 -7.71 -5.71 1.69
CA TRP A 67 -8.92 -6.22 1.03
C TRP A 67 -8.91 -7.74 0.81
N LEU A 68 -7.79 -8.29 0.33
CA LEU A 68 -7.72 -9.67 -0.17
C LEU A 68 -7.10 -10.64 0.83
N TYR A 69 -6.21 -10.18 1.72
CA TYR A 69 -5.52 -11.01 2.69
C TYR A 69 -5.25 -10.29 4.02
N PRO A 70 -6.29 -9.87 4.76
CA PRO A 70 -6.15 -8.98 5.92
C PRO A 70 -5.30 -9.56 7.06
N ARG A 71 -5.17 -10.89 7.16
CA ARG A 71 -4.29 -11.54 8.14
C ARG A 71 -2.81 -11.18 7.94
N ALA A 72 -2.39 -10.83 6.72
CA ALA A 72 -1.02 -10.39 6.47
C ALA A 72 -0.75 -8.94 6.89
N LEU A 73 -1.77 -8.16 7.28
CA LEU A 73 -1.56 -6.77 7.75
C LEU A 73 -0.60 -6.68 8.93
N PHE A 74 -0.58 -7.69 9.81
CA PHE A 74 0.37 -7.77 10.93
C PHE A 74 1.84 -7.75 10.48
N VAL A 75 2.12 -8.15 9.24
CA VAL A 75 3.47 -8.16 8.66
C VAL A 75 3.62 -7.02 7.66
N THR A 76 2.65 -6.79 6.77
CA THR A 76 2.80 -5.81 5.69
C THR A 76 2.72 -4.37 6.18
N LEU A 77 1.94 -4.07 7.23
CA LEU A 77 1.85 -2.73 7.79
C LEU A 77 3.20 -2.26 8.38
N PRO A 78 3.85 -2.98 9.31
CA PRO A 78 5.13 -2.54 9.83
C PRO A 78 6.20 -2.46 8.74
N LEU A 79 6.21 -3.38 7.77
CA LEU A 79 7.12 -3.29 6.62
C LEU A 79 6.87 -2.04 5.75
N ALA A 80 5.61 -1.68 5.52
CA ALA A 80 5.28 -0.49 4.75
C ALA A 80 5.64 0.80 5.51
N VAL A 81 5.44 0.85 6.84
CA VAL A 81 5.90 1.97 7.67
C VAL A 81 7.43 2.11 7.60
N LEU A 82 8.15 1.00 7.74
CA LEU A 82 9.61 0.98 7.60
C LEU A 82 10.05 1.40 6.19
N LEU A 83 9.30 1.04 5.16
CA LEU A 83 9.58 1.46 3.79
C LEU A 83 9.47 2.98 3.62
N GLY A 84 8.40 3.61 4.12
CA GLY A 84 8.25 5.08 4.08
C GLY A 84 9.37 5.79 4.83
N ALA A 85 9.69 5.31 6.04
CA ALA A 85 10.81 5.84 6.81
C ALA A 85 12.15 5.68 6.09
N ALA A 86 12.39 4.52 5.44
CA ALA A 86 13.61 4.28 4.68
C ALA A 86 13.71 5.19 3.44
N ILE A 87 12.61 5.40 2.71
CA ILE A 87 12.59 6.29 1.54
C ILE A 87 12.98 7.71 1.96
N GLU A 88 12.33 8.26 3.00
CA GLU A 88 12.62 9.58 3.56
C GLU A 88 14.09 9.74 3.99
N LEU A 89 14.68 8.69 4.57
CA LEU A 89 16.09 8.69 4.94
C LEU A 89 17.04 8.64 3.74
N LEU A 90 16.64 8.00 2.65
CA LEU A 90 17.47 7.75 1.46
C LEU A 90 17.33 8.83 0.39
N GLN A 91 16.22 9.57 0.36
CA GLN A 91 15.94 10.65 -0.60
C GLN A 91 17.08 11.69 -0.73
N PRO A 92 17.76 12.13 0.35
CA PRO A 92 18.90 13.04 0.25
C PRO A 92 20.06 12.53 -0.60
N LEU A 93 20.25 11.20 -0.69
CA LEU A 93 21.33 10.60 -1.46
C LEU A 93 21.13 10.73 -2.97
N VAL A 94 19.91 11.05 -3.42
CA VAL A 94 19.55 11.25 -4.83
C VAL A 94 19.18 12.69 -5.15
N GLY A 95 19.53 13.63 -4.25
CA GLY A 95 19.30 15.06 -4.44
C GLY A 95 17.87 15.52 -4.14
N ARG A 96 17.08 14.72 -3.42
CA ARG A 96 15.75 15.12 -2.93
C ARG A 96 15.82 15.64 -1.50
N GLY A 97 14.86 16.50 -1.13
CA GLY A 97 14.69 16.94 0.25
C GLY A 97 14.32 15.79 1.18
N ARG A 98 14.68 15.91 2.45
CA ARG A 98 14.17 15.07 3.53
C ARG A 98 13.02 15.81 4.19
N GLU A 99 11.79 15.36 3.97
CA GLU A 99 10.58 15.99 4.51
C GLU A 99 9.79 15.05 5.42
N PHE A 100 9.79 15.34 6.72
CA PHE A 100 8.96 14.59 7.67
C PHE A 100 7.46 14.58 7.29
N ALA A 101 7.02 15.60 6.54
CA ALA A 101 5.68 15.67 5.98
C ALA A 101 5.38 14.52 5.01
N ASP A 102 6.33 14.06 4.21
CA ASP A 102 6.16 12.94 3.28
C ASP A 102 5.94 11.64 4.05
N PHE A 103 6.77 11.39 5.07
CA PHE A 103 6.56 10.25 5.96
C PHE A 103 5.19 10.30 6.66
N LEU A 104 4.72 11.48 7.07
CA LEU A 104 3.38 11.61 7.64
C LEU A 104 2.28 11.27 6.62
N MET A 105 2.43 11.69 5.37
CA MET A 105 1.50 11.34 4.29
C MET A 105 1.50 9.84 3.98
N ASP A 106 2.65 9.17 4.09
CA ASP A 106 2.75 7.72 4.00
C ASP A 106 1.90 7.04 5.07
N ILE A 107 2.03 7.46 6.34
CA ILE A 107 1.27 6.90 7.47
C ILE A 107 -0.24 7.11 7.28
N ILE A 108 -0.66 8.32 6.88
CA ILE A 108 -2.07 8.61 6.62
C ILE A 108 -2.57 7.74 5.48
N GLY A 109 -1.81 7.61 4.39
CA GLY A 109 -2.14 6.76 3.25
C GLY A 109 -2.32 5.29 3.67
N LEU A 110 -1.41 4.75 4.48
CA LEU A 110 -1.54 3.39 5.02
C LEU A 110 -2.84 3.21 5.83
N GLY A 111 -3.17 4.18 6.68
CA GLY A 111 -4.44 4.20 7.41
C GLY A 111 -5.66 4.20 6.48
N SER A 112 -5.67 5.09 5.49
CA SER A 112 -6.73 5.19 4.48
C SER A 112 -6.90 3.90 3.69
N GLY A 113 -5.81 3.28 3.24
CA GLY A 113 -5.85 2.02 2.50
C GLY A 113 -6.41 0.85 3.33
N ILE A 114 -6.11 0.81 4.63
CA ILE A 114 -6.69 -0.18 5.55
C ILE A 114 -8.19 0.03 5.70
N VAL A 115 -8.64 1.27 5.94
CA VAL A 115 -10.07 1.61 6.09
C VAL A 115 -10.84 1.23 4.82
N LEU A 116 -10.33 1.63 3.64
CA LEU A 116 -10.94 1.31 2.35
C LEU A 116 -10.99 -0.21 2.12
N GLY A 117 -9.90 -0.92 2.33
CA GLY A 117 -9.85 -2.38 2.17
C GLY A 117 -10.79 -3.12 3.12
N ALA A 118 -10.95 -2.61 4.35
CA ALA A 118 -11.92 -3.12 5.30
C ALA A 118 -13.37 -2.87 4.85
N GLY A 119 -13.69 -1.68 4.34
CA GLY A 119 -14.99 -1.35 3.77
C GLY A 119 -15.37 -2.26 2.59
N LEU A 120 -14.47 -2.40 1.62
CA LEU A 120 -14.67 -3.27 0.44
C LEU A 120 -14.92 -4.73 0.82
N ARG A 121 -14.29 -5.21 1.90
CA ARG A 121 -14.52 -6.56 2.41
C ARG A 121 -15.90 -6.70 3.04
N ARG A 122 -16.36 -5.70 3.81
CA ARG A 122 -17.69 -5.72 4.42
C ARG A 122 -18.79 -5.76 3.36
N LEU A 123 -18.68 -4.95 2.32
CA LEU A 123 -19.63 -4.94 1.20
C LEU A 123 -19.73 -6.32 0.51
N LYS A 124 -18.60 -7.00 0.29
CA LYS A 124 -18.60 -8.36 -0.27
C LYS A 124 -19.20 -9.44 0.62
N ILE A 125 -19.23 -9.23 1.95
CA ILE A 125 -19.81 -10.19 2.90
C ILE A 125 -21.33 -9.99 3.00
N THR A 126 -21.82 -8.75 2.91
CA THR A 126 -23.26 -8.45 3.00
C THR A 126 -24.03 -8.86 1.74
N SER A 127 -23.38 -8.98 0.59
CA SER A 127 -24.01 -9.32 -0.70
C SER A 127 -23.95 -10.82 -1.08
N ALA A 128 -23.55 -11.71 -0.17
CA ALA A 128 -23.39 -13.15 -0.40
C ALA A 128 -24.26 -13.97 0.58
#